data_AF-A0A3E1P6Q9-F1
#
_entry.id   AF-A0A3E1P6Q9-F1
#
_cell.length_a   1.000
_cell.length_b   1.000
_cell.length_c   1.000
_cell.angle_alpha   90.00
_cell.angle_beta   90.00
_cell.angle_gamma   90.00
#
_symmetry.space_group_name_H-M   'P 1'
#
loop_
_entity.id
_entity.type
_entity.pdbx_description
1 polymer ?
#
loop_
_entity_poly.entity_id
_entity_poly.type
_entity_poly.pdbx_seq_one_letter_code
_entity_poly.pdbx_strand_id
1 'polypeptide(L)'
;MKCKVLRCLILLLFTCAGVHAQTADTIQVKGLIIVQGKDAKGKRIFKLYNDTAYARTQLKRNLQTRWFVLDLGYNNYMDRSDYNGAAAYALYGSPSDVYYSDMKSYTYSAAGLNTLAPRTGSSPLTPSEFKLIAGKSVNVNIWLFQQRLNIYRHKLNLIYALGVEMNNYRFARNITYVPGYPTTIMRDTVSFSKNKLFVEYLSVPVMLNYNSNPARPSRAFKMSMGIMGGYLVKARTKQISKERGKVKKVDDFNLNKWRLSITGDVGYGPVKLYGNFALTPLHDYGLEQYPFSVGLRFNGF
;
A
#
# COMPACT_ATOMS: atom_id res chain seq x y z
N MET A 1 -33.70 86.39 0.29
CA MET A 1 -34.90 86.10 1.12
C MET A 1 -35.25 84.61 1.04
N LYS A 2 -35.28 83.96 2.22
CA LYS A 2 -36.17 82.85 2.62
C LYS A 2 -36.05 81.45 1.96
N CYS A 3 -35.55 80.54 2.80
CA CYS A 3 -36.08 79.19 3.08
C CYS A 3 -36.07 78.09 2.01
N LYS A 4 -35.00 77.29 1.97
CA LYS A 4 -35.04 75.85 1.61
C LYS A 4 -34.05 74.99 2.42
N VAL A 5 -33.95 75.22 3.74
CA VAL A 5 -33.13 74.41 4.68
C VAL A 5 -33.89 73.16 5.20
N LEU A 6 -35.15 72.97 4.82
CA LEU A 6 -35.99 71.89 5.36
C LEU A 6 -36.13 70.67 4.43
N ARG A 7 -35.00 70.09 4.00
CA ARG A 7 -34.97 68.74 3.41
C ARG A 7 -33.83 67.83 3.92
N CYS A 8 -33.04 68.30 4.89
CA CYS A 8 -31.96 67.50 5.50
C CYS A 8 -32.34 66.79 6.81
N LEU A 9 -33.63 66.68 7.18
CA LEU A 9 -34.00 66.20 8.53
C LEU A 9 -35.05 65.07 8.61
N ILE A 10 -35.44 64.43 7.50
CA ILE A 10 -36.38 63.27 7.53
C ILE A 10 -35.88 62.14 6.61
N LEU A 11 -34.63 61.72 6.81
CA LEU A 11 -34.15 60.40 6.35
C LEU A 11 -33.10 59.85 7.32
N LEU A 12 -33.37 60.11 8.60
CA LEU A 12 -32.54 59.75 9.76
C LEU A 12 -33.42 58.92 10.70
N LEU A 13 -34.02 57.84 10.17
CA LEU A 13 -34.82 56.87 10.93
C LEU A 13 -35.15 55.64 10.05
N PHE A 14 -34.13 54.93 9.59
CA PHE A 14 -34.23 53.48 9.42
C PHE A 14 -33.04 52.87 10.15
N THR A 15 -33.29 52.65 11.43
CA THR A 15 -32.83 51.50 12.22
C THR A 15 -31.54 50.86 11.71
N CYS A 16 -30.48 51.12 12.47
CA CYS A 16 -29.35 50.23 12.64
C CYS A 16 -29.85 48.80 12.94
N ALA A 17 -30.18 48.02 11.91
CA ALA A 17 -30.03 46.59 11.97
C ALA A 17 -28.52 46.35 11.90
N GLY A 18 -27.89 46.36 13.08
CA GLY A 18 -26.52 45.88 13.21
C GLY A 18 -26.48 44.50 12.57
N VAL A 19 -25.87 44.41 11.38
CA VAL A 19 -25.32 43.15 10.93
C VAL A 19 -24.17 42.89 11.91
N HIS A 20 -24.49 42.26 13.04
CA HIS A 20 -23.51 41.55 13.82
C HIS A 20 -22.97 40.49 12.87
N ALA A 21 -21.87 40.83 12.19
CA ALA A 21 -21.00 39.85 11.60
C ALA A 21 -20.62 38.91 12.74
N GLN A 22 -21.28 37.76 12.79
CA GLN A 22 -20.96 36.71 13.73
C GLN A 22 -19.50 36.37 13.47
N THR A 23 -18.62 36.77 14.40
CA THR A 23 -17.19 36.50 14.37
C THR A 23 -17.03 35.00 14.33
N ALA A 24 -16.85 34.47 13.13
CA ALA A 24 -16.64 33.07 12.89
C ALA A 24 -15.16 32.79 13.17
N ASP A 25 -14.87 32.12 14.28
CA ASP A 25 -13.51 31.75 14.65
C ASP A 25 -12.93 30.88 13.53
N THR A 26 -11.87 31.39 12.90
CA THR A 26 -11.22 30.74 11.76
C THR A 26 -9.89 30.16 12.21
N ILE A 27 -9.76 28.84 12.15
CA ILE A 27 -8.54 28.11 12.49
C ILE A 27 -7.88 27.65 11.19
N GLN A 28 -6.61 27.99 10.98
CA GLN A 28 -5.85 27.55 9.81
C GLN A 28 -4.81 26.49 10.20
N VAL A 29 -4.88 25.32 9.57
CA VAL A 29 -3.93 24.22 9.76
C VAL A 29 -3.44 23.75 8.39
N LYS A 30 -2.21 24.15 8.02
CA LYS A 30 -1.47 23.68 6.81
C LYS A 30 -2.35 23.43 5.57
N GLY A 31 -2.93 24.49 5.01
CA GLY A 31 -3.74 24.40 3.79
C GLY A 31 -5.22 24.10 4.01
N LEU A 32 -5.66 23.91 5.27
CA LEU A 32 -7.05 23.76 5.68
C LEU A 32 -7.48 24.97 6.51
N ILE A 33 -8.62 25.56 6.17
CA ILE A 33 -9.26 26.64 6.90
C ILE A 33 -10.53 26.07 7.51
N ILE A 34 -10.60 26.03 8.83
CA ILE A 34 -11.77 25.58 9.59
C ILE A 34 -12.47 26.84 10.09
N VAL A 35 -13.70 27.05 9.64
CA VAL A 35 -14.54 28.16 10.08
C VAL A 35 -15.58 27.61 11.03
N GLN A 36 -15.53 28.03 12.29
CA GLN A 36 -16.52 27.69 13.29
C GLN A 36 -17.66 28.72 13.27
N GLY A 37 -18.89 28.24 13.22
CA GLY A 37 -20.09 29.08 13.30
C GLY A 37 -21.18 28.44 14.16
N LYS A 38 -22.34 29.10 14.24
CA LYS A 38 -23.55 28.51 14.82
C LYS A 38 -24.67 28.50 13.76
N ASP A 39 -25.48 27.45 13.77
CA ASP A 39 -26.73 27.41 12.99
C ASP A 39 -27.80 28.31 13.62
N ALA A 40 -28.87 28.62 12.89
CA ALA A 40 -30.04 29.36 13.38
C ALA A 40 -30.60 28.84 14.72
N LYS A 41 -30.40 27.56 15.05
CA LYS A 41 -30.75 26.89 16.31
C LYS A 41 -29.64 26.93 17.38
N GLY A 42 -28.57 27.69 17.17
CA GLY A 42 -27.46 27.86 18.11
C GLY A 42 -26.44 26.70 18.15
N LYS A 43 -26.62 25.64 17.35
CA LYS A 43 -25.70 24.49 17.30
C LYS A 43 -24.38 24.87 16.63
N ARG A 44 -23.24 24.48 17.22
CA ARG A 44 -21.91 24.68 16.62
C ARG A 44 -21.78 23.90 15.30
N ILE A 45 -21.38 24.58 14.24
CA ILE A 45 -21.09 24.00 12.92
C ILE A 45 -19.64 24.32 12.55
N PHE A 46 -18.95 23.37 11.94
CA PHE A 46 -17.62 23.56 11.36
C PHE A 46 -17.70 23.47 9.84
N LYS A 47 -17.24 24.51 9.15
CA LYS A 47 -17.06 24.50 7.69
C LYS A 47 -15.58 24.39 7.38
N LEU A 48 -15.22 23.46 6.51
CA LEU A 48 -13.83 23.24 6.11
C LEU A 48 -13.61 23.74 4.68
N TYR A 49 -12.62 24.61 4.50
CA TYR A 49 -12.20 25.14 3.20
C TYR A 49 -10.73 24.80 2.95
N ASN A 50 -10.37 24.63 1.68
CA ASN A 50 -8.97 24.48 1.29
C ASN A 50 -8.37 25.87 1.04
N ASP A 51 -7.22 26.15 1.67
CA ASP A 51 -6.48 27.38 1.45
C ASP A 51 -5.68 27.32 0.13
N THR A 52 -6.26 27.92 -0.90
CA THR A 52 -5.63 28.10 -2.21
C THR A 52 -4.41 29.01 -2.20
N ALA A 53 -4.34 29.97 -1.28
CA ALA A 53 -3.18 30.87 -1.16
C ALA A 53 -1.98 30.10 -0.58
N TYR A 54 -2.20 29.28 0.43
CA TYR A 54 -1.19 28.35 0.96
C TYR A 54 -0.66 27.42 -0.14
N ALA A 55 -1.54 26.82 -0.95
CA ALA A 55 -1.15 25.95 -2.05
C ALA A 55 -0.25 26.69 -3.06
N ARG A 56 -0.60 27.92 -3.45
CA ARG A 56 0.20 28.74 -4.38
C ARG A 56 1.57 29.09 -3.82
N THR A 57 1.67 29.37 -2.51
CA THR A 57 2.96 29.64 -1.87
C THR A 57 3.87 28.40 -1.89
N GLN A 58 3.32 27.21 -1.69
CA GLN A 58 4.09 25.96 -1.79
C GLN A 58 4.64 25.70 -3.21
N LEU A 59 3.97 26.18 -4.26
CA LEU A 59 4.47 26.11 -5.63
C LEU A 59 5.72 26.96 -5.86
N LYS A 60 6.11 27.86 -4.95
CA LYS A 60 7.39 28.56 -5.07
C LYS A 60 8.59 27.63 -4.81
N ARG A 61 8.37 26.49 -4.14
CA ARG A 61 9.42 25.53 -3.82
C ARG A 61 9.50 24.45 -4.90
N ASN A 62 10.70 24.24 -5.42
CA ASN A 62 10.93 23.20 -6.42
C ASN A 62 10.89 21.78 -5.81
N LEU A 63 11.32 21.65 -4.55
CA LEU A 63 11.29 20.41 -3.79
C LEU A 63 10.29 20.52 -2.63
N GLN A 64 9.43 19.52 -2.51
CA GLN A 64 8.50 19.38 -1.40
C GLN A 64 8.70 18.03 -0.75
N THR A 65 8.60 17.98 0.58
CA THR A 65 8.73 16.75 1.38
C THR A 65 7.45 16.49 2.16
N ARG A 66 7.00 15.23 2.18
CA ARG A 66 5.99 14.73 3.11
C ARG A 66 6.60 13.62 3.95
N TRP A 67 6.26 13.65 5.24
CA TRP A 67 6.70 12.67 6.21
C TRP A 67 5.54 11.75 6.56
N PHE A 68 5.84 10.49 6.79
CA PHE A 68 4.87 9.48 7.23
C PHE A 68 3.66 9.41 6.27
N VAL A 69 3.94 9.08 5.01
CA VAL A 69 2.89 8.71 4.05
C VAL A 69 2.48 7.27 4.34
N LEU A 70 1.18 7.02 4.44
CA LEU A 70 0.63 5.72 4.81
C LEU A 70 -0.15 5.15 3.64
N ASP A 71 0.16 3.91 3.29
CA ASP A 71 -0.62 3.13 2.33
C ASP A 71 -1.30 1.97 3.06
N LEU A 72 -2.59 1.77 2.81
CA LEU A 72 -3.37 0.65 3.33
C LEU A 72 -4.05 -0.06 2.17
N GLY A 73 -3.83 -1.36 2.05
CA GLY A 73 -4.36 -2.12 0.93
C GLY A 73 -4.46 -3.61 1.19
N TYR A 74 -4.82 -4.30 0.12
CA TYR A 74 -4.80 -5.75 0.04
C TYR A 74 -3.62 -6.19 -0.82
N ASN A 75 -3.12 -7.39 -0.56
CA ASN A 75 -2.09 -7.99 -1.38
C ASN A 75 -2.45 -9.43 -1.75
N ASN A 76 -1.95 -9.84 -2.90
CA ASN A 76 -2.06 -11.20 -3.40
C ASN A 76 -0.85 -11.46 -4.33
N TYR A 77 -0.83 -12.57 -5.05
CA TYR A 77 0.17 -12.82 -6.08
C TYR A 77 -0.46 -13.54 -7.27
N MET A 78 0.20 -13.41 -8.43
CA MET A 78 -0.02 -14.27 -9.59
C MET A 78 0.93 -15.45 -9.48
N ASP A 79 0.41 -16.67 -9.52
CA ASP A 79 1.21 -17.89 -9.39
C ASP A 79 1.45 -18.53 -10.76
N ARG A 80 2.71 -18.74 -11.13
CA ARG A 80 3.14 -19.37 -12.38
C ARG A 80 3.92 -20.67 -12.16
N SER A 81 3.93 -21.20 -10.94
CA SER A 81 4.72 -22.38 -10.60
C SER A 81 4.26 -23.64 -11.35
N ASP A 82 5.19 -24.52 -11.70
CA ASP A 82 4.90 -25.78 -12.41
C ASP A 82 4.42 -26.90 -11.45
N TYR A 83 3.14 -26.83 -11.09
CA TYR A 83 2.50 -27.82 -10.22
C TYR A 83 2.33 -29.19 -10.87
N ASN A 84 2.10 -29.25 -12.19
CA ASN A 84 1.88 -30.52 -12.90
C ASN A 84 3.17 -31.32 -12.96
N GLY A 85 4.29 -30.68 -13.30
CA GLY A 85 5.59 -31.33 -13.25
C GLY A 85 5.94 -31.72 -11.81
N ALA A 86 5.73 -30.85 -10.82
CA ALA A 86 6.02 -31.19 -9.42
C ALA A 86 5.20 -32.39 -8.91
N ALA A 87 3.95 -32.53 -9.36
CA ALA A 87 3.12 -33.71 -9.10
C ALA A 87 3.68 -34.98 -9.75
N ALA A 88 4.21 -34.89 -10.99
CA ALA A 88 4.87 -36.00 -11.64
C ALA A 88 6.14 -36.45 -10.90
N TYR A 89 6.96 -35.50 -10.41
CA TYR A 89 8.11 -35.81 -9.54
C TYR A 89 7.69 -36.55 -8.25
N ALA A 90 6.55 -36.17 -7.67
CA ALA A 90 6.02 -36.83 -6.47
C ALA A 90 5.48 -38.26 -6.74
N LEU A 91 4.98 -38.52 -7.95
CA LEU A 91 4.37 -39.81 -8.34
C LEU A 91 5.40 -40.82 -8.87
N TYR A 92 6.40 -40.37 -9.63
CA TYR A 92 7.26 -41.25 -10.43
C TYR A 92 8.73 -41.33 -9.98
N GLY A 93 9.16 -40.57 -8.97
CA GLY A 93 10.44 -40.86 -8.30
C GLY A 93 10.20 -41.88 -7.18
N SER A 94 10.54 -43.17 -7.23
CA SER A 94 11.38 -44.01 -8.13
C SER A 94 11.04 -45.51 -7.92
N PRO A 95 11.38 -46.46 -8.84
CA PRO A 95 12.35 -47.51 -8.46
C PRO A 95 13.24 -48.10 -9.60
N SER A 96 13.87 -47.29 -10.47
CA SER A 96 14.94 -47.83 -11.36
C SER A 96 15.97 -46.84 -11.92
N ASP A 97 15.75 -45.52 -11.90
CA ASP A 97 16.74 -44.54 -12.38
C ASP A 97 17.23 -43.65 -11.23
N VAL A 98 18.34 -44.06 -10.63
CA VAL A 98 19.00 -43.49 -9.43
C VAL A 98 19.55 -42.06 -9.65
N TYR A 99 19.44 -41.49 -10.85
CA TYR A 99 20.11 -40.22 -11.18
C TYR A 99 19.27 -38.96 -10.96
N TYR A 100 17.93 -39.04 -10.91
CA TYR A 100 17.07 -37.85 -10.95
C TYR A 100 16.41 -37.45 -9.61
N SER A 101 16.38 -38.34 -8.60
CA SER A 101 15.63 -38.10 -7.36
C SER A 101 16.40 -37.37 -6.26
N ASP A 102 17.72 -37.21 -6.39
CA ASP A 102 18.58 -36.64 -5.33
C ASP A 102 19.18 -35.26 -5.67
N MET A 103 18.94 -34.75 -6.89
CA MET A 103 19.43 -33.43 -7.27
C MET A 103 18.44 -32.35 -6.84
N LYS A 104 18.67 -31.79 -5.65
CA LYS A 104 18.04 -30.52 -5.23
C LYS A 104 18.27 -29.49 -6.34
N SER A 105 17.18 -28.98 -6.92
CA SER A 105 17.23 -27.93 -7.93
C SER A 105 16.82 -26.61 -7.29
N TYR A 106 17.64 -25.58 -7.44
CA TYR A 106 17.35 -24.22 -6.97
C TYR A 106 16.95 -23.34 -8.15
N THR A 107 15.91 -23.79 -8.87
CA THR A 107 15.33 -23.12 -10.04
C THR A 107 13.82 -23.03 -9.90
N TYR A 108 13.12 -22.34 -10.80
CA TYR A 108 11.65 -22.29 -10.85
C TYR A 108 11.03 -23.49 -11.60
N SER A 109 11.82 -24.54 -11.88
CA SER A 109 11.32 -25.78 -12.49
C SER A 109 10.45 -26.59 -11.54
N ALA A 110 9.72 -27.56 -12.07
CA ALA A 110 9.02 -28.59 -11.30
C ALA A 110 9.89 -29.28 -10.23
N ALA A 111 11.15 -29.59 -10.55
CA ALA A 111 12.10 -30.16 -9.62
C ALA A 111 12.44 -29.20 -8.47
N GLY A 112 12.57 -27.90 -8.78
CA GLY A 112 12.80 -26.87 -7.77
C GLY A 112 11.58 -26.62 -6.90
N LEU A 113 10.37 -26.70 -7.47
CA LEU A 113 9.14 -26.62 -6.71
C LEU A 113 8.99 -27.82 -5.77
N ASN A 114 9.34 -29.03 -6.21
CA ASN A 114 9.38 -30.21 -5.35
C ASN A 114 10.51 -30.14 -4.32
N THR A 115 11.62 -29.46 -4.61
CA THR A 115 12.70 -29.18 -3.63
C THR A 115 12.20 -28.26 -2.51
N LEU A 116 11.49 -27.17 -2.86
CA LEU A 116 10.95 -26.22 -1.89
C LEU A 116 9.74 -26.78 -1.14
N ALA A 117 8.85 -27.51 -1.81
CA ALA A 117 7.59 -28.00 -1.25
C ALA A 117 7.36 -29.49 -1.56
N PRO A 118 8.20 -30.40 -1.03
CA PRO A 118 8.18 -31.81 -1.38
C PRO A 118 6.84 -32.47 -1.04
N ARG A 119 6.36 -33.36 -1.92
CA ARG A 119 5.11 -34.11 -1.75
C ARG A 119 5.27 -35.59 -2.06
N THR A 120 4.35 -36.39 -1.51
CA THR A 120 4.20 -37.80 -1.85
C THR A 120 3.23 -37.94 -3.02
N GLY A 121 3.38 -39.00 -3.83
CA GLY A 121 2.49 -39.27 -4.96
C GLY A 121 1.02 -39.44 -4.57
N SER A 122 0.75 -39.94 -3.37
CA SER A 122 -0.61 -40.03 -2.80
C SER A 122 -1.26 -38.68 -2.51
N SER A 123 -0.48 -37.59 -2.47
CA SER A 123 -0.95 -36.25 -2.16
C SER A 123 -0.10 -35.22 -2.93
N PRO A 124 -0.25 -35.13 -4.26
CA PRO A 124 0.58 -34.26 -5.10
C PRO A 124 0.37 -32.78 -4.75
N LEU A 125 1.34 -31.93 -5.07
CA LEU A 125 1.26 -30.48 -4.84
C LEU A 125 0.27 -29.86 -5.84
N THR A 126 -0.61 -28.98 -5.37
CA THR A 126 -1.55 -28.25 -6.25
C THR A 126 -1.45 -26.74 -6.02
N PRO A 127 -1.91 -25.90 -6.97
CA PRO A 127 -2.00 -24.46 -6.76
C PRO A 127 -2.85 -24.08 -5.53
N SER A 128 -3.79 -24.94 -5.15
CA SER A 128 -4.70 -24.68 -4.04
C SER A 128 -4.00 -24.65 -2.67
N GLU A 129 -2.81 -25.24 -2.54
CA GLU A 129 -2.00 -25.21 -1.31
C GLU A 129 -1.63 -23.79 -0.91
N PHE A 130 -1.32 -22.96 -1.89
CA PHE A 130 -0.80 -21.63 -1.63
C PHE A 130 -1.89 -20.56 -1.63
N LYS A 131 -3.08 -20.87 -2.16
CA LYS A 131 -4.23 -19.95 -2.23
C LYS A 131 -4.37 -19.06 -0.99
N LEU A 132 -4.40 -17.76 -1.23
CA LEU A 132 -4.58 -16.76 -0.19
C LEU A 132 -6.05 -16.44 0.08
N ILE A 133 -6.34 -16.05 1.33
CA ILE A 133 -7.62 -15.47 1.72
C ILE A 133 -7.52 -13.96 1.44
N ALA A 134 -7.95 -13.53 0.25
CA ALA A 134 -7.77 -12.16 -0.25
C ALA A 134 -8.16 -11.07 0.77
N GLY A 135 -9.35 -11.15 1.37
CA GLY A 135 -9.81 -10.16 2.36
C GLY A 135 -9.05 -10.14 3.69
N LYS A 136 -8.14 -11.10 3.93
CA LYS A 136 -7.27 -11.16 5.12
C LYS A 136 -5.79 -11.01 4.76
N SER A 137 -5.47 -10.92 3.48
CA SER A 137 -4.12 -10.65 2.98
C SER A 137 -3.98 -9.16 2.75
N VAL A 138 -3.27 -8.49 3.64
CA VAL A 138 -3.25 -7.02 3.75
C VAL A 138 -1.83 -6.48 3.65
N ASN A 139 -1.71 -5.31 3.03
CA ASN A 139 -0.46 -4.59 2.92
C ASN A 139 -0.58 -3.23 3.63
N VAL A 140 0.48 -2.89 4.35
CA VAL A 140 0.64 -1.59 5.02
C VAL A 140 2.01 -1.06 4.66
N ASN A 141 2.09 0.10 4.00
CA ASN A 141 3.36 0.74 3.70
C ASN A 141 3.49 2.04 4.50
N ILE A 142 4.65 2.25 5.08
CA ILE A 142 4.98 3.47 5.82
C ILE A 142 6.18 4.09 5.11
N TRP A 143 5.95 5.20 4.41
CA TRP A 143 7.02 5.99 3.81
C TRP A 143 7.52 7.00 4.84
N LEU A 144 8.78 6.83 5.26
CA LEU A 144 9.45 7.72 6.21
C LEU A 144 9.46 9.13 5.64
N PHE A 145 9.90 9.26 4.38
CA PHE A 145 9.74 10.47 3.61
C PHE A 145 9.34 10.15 2.18
N GLN A 146 8.59 11.07 1.59
CA GLN A 146 8.33 11.14 0.16
C GLN A 146 8.70 12.54 -0.28
N GLN A 147 9.50 12.65 -1.33
CA GLN A 147 9.93 13.91 -1.93
C GLN A 147 9.32 14.03 -3.33
N ARG A 148 8.88 15.25 -3.65
CA ARG A 148 8.38 15.63 -4.98
C ARG A 148 9.23 16.78 -5.49
N LEU A 149 9.99 16.50 -6.53
CA LEU A 149 10.78 17.46 -7.28
C LEU A 149 9.99 17.90 -8.52
N ASN A 150 9.75 19.19 -8.67
CA ASN A 150 9.10 19.71 -9.86
C ASN A 150 10.06 19.70 -11.07
N ILE A 151 9.56 19.22 -12.21
CA ILE A 151 10.25 19.22 -13.49
C ILE A 151 9.69 20.35 -14.37
N TYR A 152 8.36 20.46 -14.47
CA TYR A 152 7.72 21.42 -15.36
C TYR A 152 6.43 21.99 -14.77
N ARG A 153 6.45 23.30 -14.48
CA ARG A 153 5.29 24.13 -14.06
C ARG A 153 4.44 23.50 -12.93
N HIS A 154 5.05 22.68 -12.10
CA HIS A 154 4.44 21.83 -11.06
C HIS A 154 3.37 20.85 -11.55
N LYS A 155 3.18 20.73 -12.87
CA LYS A 155 2.30 19.77 -13.50
C LYS A 155 2.99 18.44 -13.72
N LEU A 156 4.29 18.46 -14.02
CA LEU A 156 5.12 17.26 -14.12
C LEU A 156 6.17 17.29 -13.01
N ASN A 157 6.27 16.20 -12.27
CA ASN A 157 7.14 16.08 -11.11
C ASN A 157 7.81 14.70 -11.07
N LEU A 158 8.99 14.62 -10.48
CA LEU A 158 9.61 13.37 -10.05
C LEU A 158 9.26 13.14 -8.58
N ILE A 159 8.79 11.94 -8.25
CA ILE A 159 8.56 11.49 -6.88
C ILE A 159 9.54 10.38 -6.56
N TYR A 160 10.21 10.51 -5.43
CA TYR A 160 10.98 9.43 -4.84
C TYR A 160 10.74 9.37 -3.33
N ALA A 161 10.86 8.19 -2.74
CA ALA A 161 10.56 7.98 -1.33
C ALA A 161 11.48 6.92 -0.72
N LEU A 162 11.51 6.86 0.61
CA LEU A 162 12.08 5.75 1.35
C LEU A 162 11.04 5.29 2.38
N GLY A 163 10.77 4.00 2.42
CA GLY A 163 9.76 3.46 3.32
C GLY A 163 9.88 1.97 3.53
N VAL A 164 9.04 1.46 4.42
CA VAL A 164 8.90 0.04 4.69
C VAL A 164 7.56 -0.46 4.16
N GLU A 165 7.58 -1.59 3.46
CA GLU A 165 6.40 -2.25 2.92
C GLU A 165 6.15 -3.55 3.69
N MET A 166 5.08 -3.57 4.47
CA MET A 166 4.69 -4.72 5.29
C MET A 166 3.57 -5.50 4.62
N ASN A 167 3.91 -6.69 4.13
CA ASN A 167 3.05 -7.57 3.38
C ASN A 167 2.59 -8.74 4.24
N ASN A 168 1.30 -9.02 4.24
CA ASN A 168 0.72 -10.10 5.03
C ASN A 168 -0.03 -11.06 4.12
N TYR A 169 0.53 -12.24 3.86
CA TYR A 169 -0.12 -13.27 3.05
C TYR A 169 -0.82 -14.29 3.96
N ARG A 170 -2.15 -14.33 3.93
CA ARG A 170 -2.96 -15.24 4.74
C ARG A 170 -3.32 -16.49 3.93
N PHE A 171 -2.71 -17.63 4.23
CA PHE A 171 -2.96 -18.89 3.52
C PHE A 171 -4.31 -19.53 3.90
N ALA A 172 -5.03 -20.04 2.91
CA ALA A 172 -6.28 -20.78 3.13
C ALA A 172 -6.02 -22.21 3.65
N ARG A 173 -4.91 -22.82 3.23
CA ARG A 173 -4.52 -24.18 3.63
C ARG A 173 -3.54 -24.19 4.80
N ASN A 174 -3.42 -25.36 5.43
CA ASN A 174 -2.52 -25.61 6.54
C ASN A 174 -1.14 -26.01 6.02
N ILE A 175 -0.40 -25.03 5.52
CA ILE A 175 1.00 -25.18 5.13
C ILE A 175 1.92 -24.60 6.20
N THR A 176 3.05 -25.25 6.44
CA THR A 176 4.07 -24.79 7.38
C THR A 176 5.38 -24.62 6.65
N TYR A 177 5.93 -23.40 6.73
CA TYR A 177 7.30 -23.14 6.38
C TYR A 177 8.20 -23.66 7.50
N VAL A 178 9.14 -24.52 7.13
CA VAL A 178 10.13 -25.11 8.01
C VAL A 178 11.42 -24.32 7.80
N PRO A 179 11.84 -23.50 8.78
CA PRO A 179 13.10 -22.79 8.71
C PRO A 179 14.27 -23.72 8.45
N GLY A 180 15.27 -23.24 7.73
CA GLY A 180 16.48 -24.01 7.44
C GLY A 180 17.16 -23.62 6.14
N TYR A 181 18.32 -24.21 5.91
CA TYR A 181 19.14 -24.06 4.71
C TYR A 181 19.36 -25.45 4.08
N PRO A 182 18.46 -25.93 3.20
CA PRO A 182 17.35 -25.20 2.56
C PRO A 182 16.05 -25.17 3.38
N THR A 183 15.25 -24.13 3.16
CA THR A 183 13.88 -24.02 3.69
C THR A 183 12.97 -24.97 2.92
N THR A 184 12.00 -25.57 3.61
CA THR A 184 10.94 -26.35 2.95
C THR A 184 9.54 -25.95 3.39
N ILE A 185 8.53 -26.30 2.58
CA ILE A 185 7.12 -26.05 2.85
C ILE A 185 6.37 -27.38 2.86
N MET A 186 5.88 -27.77 4.03
CA MET A 186 5.12 -29.00 4.23
C MET A 186 3.62 -28.73 4.44
N ARG A 187 2.78 -29.73 4.14
CA ARG A 187 1.41 -29.76 4.68
C ARG A 187 1.49 -30.15 6.15
N ASP A 188 0.86 -29.37 7.01
CA ASP A 188 0.78 -29.68 8.43
C ASP A 188 -0.47 -30.53 8.70
N THR A 189 -0.35 -31.47 9.62
CA THR A 189 -1.49 -32.27 10.11
C THR A 189 -2.39 -31.44 11.02
N VAL A 190 -1.86 -30.36 11.60
CA VAL A 190 -2.60 -29.45 12.49
C VAL A 190 -3.43 -28.44 11.70
N SER A 191 -4.67 -28.22 12.15
CA SER A 191 -5.57 -27.23 11.55
C SER A 191 -5.35 -25.83 12.13
N PHE A 192 -5.05 -24.86 11.27
CA PHE A 192 -4.74 -23.49 11.68
C PHE A 192 -5.92 -22.54 11.51
N SER A 193 -6.36 -21.93 12.61
CA SER A 193 -7.29 -20.78 12.57
C SER A 193 -6.64 -19.53 11.97
N LYS A 194 -5.31 -19.42 12.08
CA LYS A 194 -4.49 -18.38 11.45
C LYS A 194 -3.22 -19.00 10.90
N ASN A 195 -3.00 -18.91 9.60
CA ASN A 195 -1.77 -19.27 8.92
C ASN A 195 -1.35 -18.11 8.01
N LYS A 196 -0.21 -17.48 8.30
CA LYS A 196 0.19 -16.24 7.65
C LYS A 196 1.71 -16.15 7.51
N LEU A 197 2.15 -15.71 6.34
CA LEU A 197 3.50 -15.22 6.08
C LEU A 197 3.49 -13.69 6.12
N PHE A 198 4.36 -13.10 6.93
CA PHE A 198 4.62 -11.66 6.95
C PHE A 198 5.98 -11.42 6.32
N VAL A 199 6.05 -10.44 5.43
CA VAL A 199 7.25 -10.05 4.70
C VAL A 199 7.38 -8.53 4.75
N GLU A 200 8.55 -8.04 5.12
CA GLU A 200 8.86 -6.62 5.25
C GLU A 200 10.02 -6.26 4.34
N TYR A 201 9.78 -5.35 3.40
CA TYR A 201 10.80 -4.80 2.51
C TYR A 201 11.09 -3.36 2.88
N LEU A 202 12.36 -2.97 2.88
CA LEU A 202 12.76 -1.57 2.81
C LEU A 202 12.79 -1.18 1.33
N SER A 203 11.99 -0.19 0.95
CA SER A 203 11.74 0.12 -0.46
C SER A 203 11.96 1.59 -0.81
N VAL A 204 12.35 1.78 -2.07
CA VAL A 204 12.60 3.07 -2.71
C VAL A 204 11.86 3.09 -4.05
N PRO A 205 10.70 3.76 -4.14
CA PRO A 205 10.04 4.03 -5.40
C PRO A 205 10.63 5.27 -6.07
N VAL A 206 10.66 5.26 -7.40
CA VAL A 206 10.96 6.40 -8.27
C VAL A 206 9.86 6.47 -9.32
N MET A 207 9.10 7.56 -9.33
CA MET A 207 7.89 7.72 -10.15
C MET A 207 7.85 9.09 -10.83
N LEU A 208 7.37 9.12 -12.07
CA LEU A 208 6.90 10.34 -12.70
C LEU A 208 5.48 10.63 -12.24
N ASN A 209 5.21 11.88 -11.90
CA ASN A 209 3.93 12.34 -11.37
C ASN A 209 3.38 13.49 -12.22
N TYR A 210 2.14 13.31 -12.65
CA TYR A 210 1.32 14.34 -13.27
C TYR A 210 0.30 14.91 -12.27
N ASN A 211 0.13 16.23 -12.28
CA ASN A 211 -0.87 16.96 -11.50
C ASN A 211 -1.58 17.97 -12.39
N SER A 212 -2.90 17.78 -12.59
CA SER A 212 -3.67 18.62 -13.51
C SER A 212 -3.83 20.06 -13.01
N ASN A 213 -3.95 20.27 -11.69
CA ASN A 213 -4.15 21.58 -11.10
C ASN A 213 -3.32 21.77 -9.82
N PRO A 214 -2.05 22.17 -9.94
CA PRO A 214 -1.17 22.37 -8.80
C PRO A 214 -1.63 23.48 -7.85
N ALA A 215 -2.34 24.49 -8.36
CA ALA A 215 -2.84 25.62 -7.56
C ALA A 215 -4.09 25.27 -6.74
N ARG A 216 -4.86 24.24 -7.14
CA ARG A 216 -6.04 23.75 -6.41
C ARG A 216 -5.93 22.24 -6.16
N PRO A 217 -5.08 21.79 -5.21
CA PRO A 217 -4.78 20.37 -5.02
C PRO A 217 -5.98 19.48 -4.68
N SER A 218 -7.04 20.05 -4.08
CA SER A 218 -8.27 19.32 -3.76
C SER A 218 -9.21 19.08 -4.95
N ARG A 219 -8.98 19.78 -6.06
CA ARG A 219 -9.69 19.61 -7.35
C ARG A 219 -8.71 19.27 -8.47
N ALA A 220 -7.67 18.52 -8.12
CA ALA A 220 -6.64 18.11 -9.04
C ALA A 220 -6.72 16.60 -9.26
N PHE A 221 -6.71 16.23 -10.53
CA PHE A 221 -6.39 14.87 -10.94
C PHE A 221 -4.88 14.68 -10.79
N LYS A 222 -4.49 13.56 -10.21
CA LYS A 222 -3.10 13.20 -9.96
C LYS A 222 -2.87 11.78 -10.42
N MET A 223 -1.77 11.57 -11.11
CA MET A 223 -1.34 10.25 -11.54
C MET A 223 0.16 10.13 -11.37
N SER A 224 0.64 9.00 -10.88
CA SER A 224 2.04 8.69 -10.72
C SER A 224 2.32 7.30 -11.26
N MET A 225 3.45 7.10 -11.92
CA MET A 225 3.89 5.79 -12.40
C MET A 225 5.41 5.70 -12.42
N GLY A 226 5.94 4.54 -12.09
CA GLY A 226 7.38 4.26 -12.18
C GLY A 226 7.75 2.90 -11.64
N ILE A 227 8.96 2.81 -11.11
CA ILE A 227 9.56 1.57 -10.61
C ILE A 227 9.87 1.68 -9.12
N MET A 228 10.02 0.54 -8.47
CA MET A 228 10.33 0.45 -7.06
C MET A 228 11.28 -0.72 -6.82
N GLY A 229 12.41 -0.42 -6.18
CA GLY A 229 13.34 -1.42 -5.66
C GLY A 229 13.10 -1.60 -4.17
N GLY A 230 13.23 -2.82 -3.67
CA GLY A 230 13.17 -3.12 -2.25
C GLY A 230 14.09 -4.24 -1.83
N TYR A 231 14.52 -4.20 -0.57
CA TYR A 231 15.36 -5.21 0.07
C TYR A 231 14.63 -5.86 1.25
N LEU A 232 14.66 -7.18 1.34
CA LEU A 232 14.02 -7.94 2.41
C LEU A 232 14.70 -7.66 3.75
N VAL A 233 13.98 -7.05 4.68
CA VAL A 233 14.48 -6.75 6.03
C VAL A 233 14.06 -7.82 7.02
N LYS A 234 12.85 -8.36 6.85
CA LYS A 234 12.28 -9.30 7.81
C LYS A 234 11.21 -10.18 7.20
N ALA A 235 11.25 -11.47 7.52
CA ALA A 235 10.13 -12.36 7.29
C ALA A 235 9.78 -13.15 8.55
N ARG A 236 8.50 -13.47 8.71
CA ARG A 236 8.01 -14.29 9.82
C ARG A 236 6.76 -15.06 9.42
N THR A 237 6.68 -16.31 9.84
CA THR A 237 5.42 -17.05 9.81
C THR A 237 4.69 -16.87 11.14
N LYS A 238 3.36 -16.83 11.10
CA LYS A 238 2.51 -16.81 12.29
C LYS A 238 1.38 -17.80 12.12
N GLN A 239 1.40 -18.83 12.95
CA GLN A 239 0.44 -19.91 12.95
C GLN A 239 -0.31 -19.94 14.30
N ILE A 240 -1.62 -20.16 14.27
CA ILE A 240 -2.47 -20.30 15.47
C ILE A 240 -3.34 -21.54 15.29
N SER A 241 -3.24 -22.46 16.23
CA SER A 241 -4.03 -23.70 16.32
C SER A 241 -4.53 -23.91 17.75
N LYS A 242 -5.42 -24.88 17.95
CA LYS A 242 -5.84 -25.30 19.29
C LYS A 242 -4.75 -26.12 19.97
N GLU A 243 -4.06 -26.97 19.22
CA GLU A 243 -3.07 -27.93 19.70
C GLU A 243 -1.74 -27.28 20.06
N ARG A 244 -1.21 -26.38 19.20
CA ARG A 244 0.11 -25.75 19.39
C ARG A 244 0.03 -24.29 19.86
N GLY A 245 -1.16 -23.76 20.05
CA GLY A 245 -1.37 -22.36 20.37
C GLY A 245 -0.82 -21.43 19.29
N LYS A 246 -0.18 -20.32 19.69
CA LYS A 246 0.37 -19.30 18.79
C LYS A 246 1.88 -19.50 18.60
N VAL A 247 2.27 -19.95 17.43
CA VAL A 247 3.68 -20.13 17.04
C VAL A 247 4.07 -19.04 16.04
N LYS A 248 5.26 -18.45 16.25
CA LYS A 248 5.87 -17.51 15.29
C LYS A 248 7.30 -17.98 15.03
N LYS A 249 7.68 -18.10 13.75
CA LYS A 249 9.06 -18.40 13.36
C LYS A 249 9.56 -17.25 12.49
N VAL A 250 10.79 -16.82 12.74
CA VAL A 250 11.48 -15.78 11.98
C VAL A 250 12.59 -16.49 11.22
N ASP A 251 12.60 -16.32 9.90
CA ASP A 251 13.61 -16.84 8.98
C ASP A 251 13.42 -16.13 7.63
N ASP A 252 14.35 -16.32 6.69
CA ASP A 252 14.24 -15.78 5.34
C ASP A 252 13.25 -16.58 4.48
N PHE A 253 12.94 -17.83 4.84
CA PHE A 253 11.91 -18.67 4.21
C PHE A 253 12.05 -18.86 2.69
N ASN A 254 13.27 -18.87 2.19
CA ASN A 254 13.57 -18.86 0.75
C ASN A 254 12.90 -17.68 0.01
N LEU A 255 12.70 -16.55 0.67
CA LEU A 255 12.14 -15.36 0.03
C LEU A 255 13.22 -14.61 -0.74
N ASN A 256 12.83 -14.03 -1.88
CA ASN A 256 13.73 -13.22 -2.66
C ASN A 256 14.13 -11.97 -1.87
N LYS A 257 15.44 -11.78 -1.71
CA LYS A 257 16.02 -10.65 -0.97
C LYS A 257 15.80 -9.34 -1.70
N TRP A 258 15.81 -9.36 -3.02
CA TRP A 258 15.62 -8.18 -3.86
C TRP A 258 14.26 -8.23 -4.53
N ARG A 259 13.53 -7.11 -4.45
CA ARG A 259 12.25 -6.98 -5.11
C ARG A 259 12.27 -5.81 -6.06
N LEU A 260 12.01 -6.08 -7.33
CA LEU A 260 11.75 -5.04 -8.33
C LEU A 260 10.25 -5.02 -8.62
N SER A 261 9.65 -3.84 -8.70
CA SER A 261 8.22 -3.68 -8.93
C SER A 261 7.92 -2.49 -9.83
N ILE A 262 6.84 -2.59 -10.61
CA ILE A 262 6.16 -1.43 -11.17
C ILE A 262 5.24 -0.88 -10.09
N THR A 263 5.22 0.43 -9.92
CA THR A 263 4.38 1.13 -8.94
C THR A 263 3.67 2.30 -9.59
N GLY A 264 2.46 2.58 -9.14
CA GLY A 264 1.72 3.76 -9.58
C GLY A 264 0.63 4.16 -8.60
N ASP A 265 0.17 5.40 -8.74
CA ASP A 265 -1.03 5.88 -8.07
C ASP A 265 -1.87 6.74 -8.99
N VAL A 266 -3.19 6.74 -8.77
CA VAL A 266 -4.15 7.63 -9.41
C VAL A 266 -5.08 8.17 -8.35
N GLY A 267 -5.43 9.44 -8.45
CA GLY A 267 -6.33 10.04 -7.47
C GLY A 267 -6.91 11.36 -7.91
N TYR A 268 -7.89 11.78 -7.13
CA TYR A 268 -8.55 13.07 -7.26
C TYR A 268 -8.67 13.70 -5.88
N GLY A 269 -8.11 14.90 -5.73
CA GLY A 269 -8.13 15.61 -4.46
C GLY A 269 -7.36 14.88 -3.33
N PRO A 270 -7.99 14.60 -2.18
CA PRO A 270 -7.34 13.99 -1.02
C PRO A 270 -7.22 12.46 -1.08
N VAL A 271 -7.95 11.80 -1.99
CA VAL A 271 -7.97 10.33 -2.09
C VAL A 271 -7.11 9.88 -3.26
N LYS A 272 -6.27 8.88 -3.02
CA LYS A 272 -5.46 8.21 -4.04
C LYS A 272 -5.58 6.70 -3.91
N LEU A 273 -5.75 6.05 -5.04
CA LEU A 273 -5.59 4.61 -5.20
C LEU A 273 -4.15 4.35 -5.65
N TYR A 274 -3.41 3.50 -4.95
CA TYR A 274 -2.09 3.03 -5.38
C TYR A 274 -2.17 1.57 -5.82
N GLY A 275 -1.23 1.17 -6.67
CA GLY A 275 -1.01 -0.20 -7.09
C GLY A 275 0.48 -0.50 -7.24
N ASN A 276 0.89 -1.67 -6.78
CA ASN A 276 2.23 -2.21 -6.97
C ASN A 276 2.14 -3.59 -7.60
N PHE A 277 3.01 -3.88 -8.55
CA PHE A 277 3.13 -5.20 -9.18
C PHE A 277 4.60 -5.60 -9.24
N ALA A 278 4.95 -6.72 -8.60
CA ALA A 278 6.32 -7.22 -8.58
C ALA A 278 6.70 -7.84 -9.92
N LEU A 279 7.89 -7.48 -10.40
CA LEU A 279 8.54 -8.06 -11.58
C LEU A 279 9.46 -9.23 -11.20
N THR A 280 9.72 -9.43 -9.92
CA THR A 280 10.50 -10.53 -9.37
C THR A 280 9.60 -11.47 -8.57
N PRO A 281 9.84 -12.79 -8.61
CA PRO A 281 9.12 -13.74 -7.76
C PRO A 281 9.33 -13.48 -6.26
N LEU A 282 8.36 -13.92 -5.45
CA LEU A 282 8.37 -13.81 -3.99
C LEU A 282 9.43 -14.72 -3.36
N HIS A 283 9.60 -15.92 -3.92
CA HIS A 283 10.61 -16.90 -3.51
C HIS A 283 11.80 -16.85 -4.44
N ASP A 284 12.97 -17.25 -3.95
CA ASP A 284 14.22 -17.25 -4.73
C ASP A 284 14.28 -18.42 -5.74
N TYR A 285 13.63 -19.53 -5.41
CA TYR A 285 13.44 -20.70 -6.28
C TYR A 285 12.14 -21.45 -5.94
N GLY A 286 11.77 -22.41 -6.79
CA GLY A 286 10.63 -23.29 -6.60
C GLY A 286 9.27 -22.65 -6.89
N LEU A 287 8.81 -21.75 -6.02
CA LEU A 287 7.55 -21.03 -6.21
C LEU A 287 7.75 -19.77 -7.05
N GLU A 288 7.12 -19.72 -8.22
CA GLU A 288 7.18 -18.58 -9.14
C GLU A 288 5.93 -17.68 -8.95
N GLN A 289 5.87 -17.05 -7.77
CA GLN A 289 4.74 -16.21 -7.37
C GLN A 289 5.11 -14.74 -7.50
N TYR A 290 4.34 -13.95 -8.25
CA TYR A 290 4.55 -12.52 -8.47
C TYR A 290 3.58 -11.68 -7.63
N PRO A 291 4.02 -11.07 -6.50
CA PRO A 291 3.15 -10.29 -5.65
C PRO A 291 2.59 -9.03 -6.30
N PHE A 292 1.37 -8.68 -5.94
CA PHE A 292 0.79 -7.37 -6.23
C PHE A 292 0.02 -6.85 -5.02
N SER A 293 -0.10 -5.52 -4.93
CA SER A 293 -0.92 -4.84 -3.93
C SER A 293 -1.71 -3.70 -4.53
N VAL A 294 -2.87 -3.43 -3.95
CA VAL A 294 -3.75 -2.33 -4.32
C VAL A 294 -4.42 -1.77 -3.07
N GLY A 295 -4.54 -0.45 -2.99
CA GLY A 295 -5.13 0.18 -1.82
C GLY A 295 -5.17 1.69 -1.88
N LEU A 296 -5.39 2.31 -0.72
CA LEU A 296 -5.48 3.76 -0.58
C LEU A 296 -4.17 4.33 -0.01
N ARG A 297 -3.75 5.46 -0.57
CA ARG A 297 -2.60 6.25 -0.11
C ARG A 297 -3.08 7.51 0.58
N PHE A 298 -2.65 7.69 1.82
CA PHE A 298 -2.95 8.84 2.66
C PHE A 298 -1.72 9.70 2.85
N ASN A 299 -1.92 11.02 2.90
CA ASN A 299 -0.82 11.98 3.05
C ASN A 299 0.22 11.95 1.91
N GLY A 300 -0.08 11.35 0.74
CA GLY A 300 0.80 11.38 -0.45
C GLY A 300 0.54 12.60 -1.37
N PHE A 301 1.53 12.98 -2.19
CA PHE A 301 1.51 14.20 -3.02
C PHE A 301 0.38 14.29 -4.04
#